data_AF-A0A9J5ZA46-F1
#
_entry.id   AF-A0A9J5ZA46-F1
#
_cell.length_a   1.000
_cell.length_b   1.000
_cell.length_c   1.000
_cell.angle_alpha   90.00
_cell.angle_beta   90.00
_cell.angle_gamma   90.00
#
_symmetry.space_group_name_H-M   'P 1'
#
loop_
_entity.id
_entity.type
_entity.pdbx_description
1 polymer ?
#
loop_
_entity_poly.entity_id
_entity_poly.type
_entity_poly.pdbx_seq_one_letter_code
_entity_poly.pdbx_strand_id
1 'polypeptide(L)'
;MIPEFAEGGTRFINHAKTLDDFLTSRAKKREEEIAAAKQVENKRYATLQAQLTFLFESGNILSTCPASSDGSDQEGDENDKSDKESEGDEDGKSNKESEGDEE
;
A
#
# COMPACT_ATOMS: atom_id res chain seq x y z
N MET A 1 -53.61 -18.35 -35.68
CA MET A 1 -52.87 -17.12 -36.05
C MET A 1 -52.72 -16.32 -34.76
N ILE A 2 -51.55 -16.36 -34.11
CA ILE A 2 -51.32 -15.74 -32.80
C ILE A 2 -50.36 -14.57 -33.01
N PRO A 3 -50.77 -13.31 -32.81
CA PRO A 3 -49.84 -12.18 -32.84
C PRO A 3 -49.76 -11.51 -31.47
N GLU A 4 -48.96 -12.02 -30.52
CA GLU A 4 -48.83 -11.36 -29.19
C GLU A 4 -47.45 -11.49 -28.51
N PHE A 5 -46.35 -11.76 -29.22
CA PHE A 5 -45.02 -11.86 -28.58
C PHE A 5 -44.01 -10.76 -28.97
N ALA A 6 -44.34 -9.85 -29.88
CA ALA A 6 -43.38 -8.88 -30.41
C ALA A 6 -43.11 -7.66 -29.49
N GLU A 7 -44.09 -7.22 -28.69
CA GLU A 7 -43.95 -5.99 -27.88
C GLU A 7 -43.24 -6.19 -26.53
N GLY A 8 -43.17 -7.42 -26.03
CA GLY A 8 -42.43 -7.74 -24.79
C GLY A 8 -40.92 -7.69 -25.00
N GLY A 9 -40.42 -8.33 -26.06
CA GLY A 9 -38.98 -8.56 -26.26
C GLY A 9 -38.15 -7.29 -26.47
N THR A 10 -38.70 -6.27 -27.13
CA THR A 10 -37.97 -5.02 -27.43
C THR A 10 -37.75 -4.16 -26.19
N ARG A 11 -38.68 -4.16 -25.23
CA ARG A 11 -38.58 -3.41 -23.97
C ARG A 11 -37.44 -3.91 -23.09
N PHE A 12 -37.30 -5.23 -22.94
CA PHE A 12 -36.22 -5.83 -22.17
C PHE A 12 -34.84 -5.54 -22.78
N ILE A 13 -34.73 -5.64 -24.11
CA ILE A 13 -33.47 -5.39 -24.82
C ILE A 13 -33.05 -3.91 -24.71
N ASN A 14 -34.00 -2.98 -24.80
CA ASN A 14 -33.70 -1.55 -24.66
C ASN A 14 -33.31 -1.17 -23.23
N HIS A 15 -33.97 -1.76 -22.23
CA HIS A 15 -33.61 -1.54 -20.83
C HIS A 15 -32.21 -2.08 -20.50
N ALA A 16 -31.86 -3.27 -21.01
CA ALA A 16 -30.53 -3.84 -20.84
C ALA A 16 -29.43 -2.94 -21.44
N LYS A 17 -29.63 -2.46 -22.68
CA LYS A 17 -28.70 -1.51 -23.32
C LYS A 17 -28.53 -0.22 -22.52
N THR A 18 -29.63 0.32 -21.99
CA THR A 18 -29.61 1.55 -21.19
C THR A 18 -28.83 1.36 -19.88
N LEU A 19 -28.94 0.18 -19.26
CA LEU A 19 -28.16 -0.16 -18.06
C LEU A 19 -26.66 -0.30 -18.37
N ASP A 20 -26.30 -0.97 -19.45
CA ASP A 20 -24.90 -1.13 -19.86
C ASP A 20 -24.23 0.21 -20.17
N ASP A 21 -24.94 1.11 -20.86
CA ASP A 21 -24.48 2.46 -21.13
C ASP A 21 -24.27 3.26 -19.83
N PHE A 22 -25.22 3.16 -18.89
CA PHE A 22 -25.12 3.81 -17.59
C PHE A 22 -23.94 3.28 -16.77
N LEU A 23 -23.77 1.96 -16.70
CA LEU A 23 -22.66 1.32 -15.98
C LEU A 23 -21.32 1.71 -16.59
N THR A 24 -21.22 1.73 -17.93
CA THR A 24 -20.02 2.15 -18.64
C THR A 24 -19.69 3.62 -18.38
N SER A 25 -20.69 4.51 -18.44
CA SER A 25 -20.49 5.93 -18.13
C SER A 25 -20.05 6.14 -16.68
N ARG A 26 -20.62 5.40 -15.74
CA ARG A 26 -20.23 5.46 -14.32
C ARG A 26 -18.82 4.93 -14.10
N ALA A 27 -18.43 3.87 -14.79
CA ALA A 27 -17.07 3.32 -14.73
C ALA A 27 -16.04 4.34 -15.21
N LYS A 28 -16.27 4.97 -16.38
CA LYS A 28 -15.41 6.03 -16.92
C LYS A 28 -15.25 7.20 -15.96
N LYS A 29 -16.36 7.67 -15.38
CA LYS A 29 -16.32 8.77 -14.40
C LYS A 29 -15.46 8.43 -13.18
N ARG A 30 -15.57 7.20 -12.64
CA ARG A 30 -14.71 6.76 -11.52
C ARG A 30 -13.24 6.69 -11.93
N GLU A 31 -12.95 6.25 -13.14
CA GLU A 31 -11.58 6.18 -13.65
C GLU A 31 -10.95 7.58 -13.77
N GLU A 32 -11.71 8.56 -14.26
CA GLU A 32 -11.30 9.97 -14.31
C GLU A 32 -11.03 10.54 -12.90
N GLU A 33 -11.92 10.27 -11.94
CA GLU A 33 -11.75 10.67 -10.54
C GLU A 33 -10.48 10.06 -9.91
N ILE A 34 -10.22 8.77 -10.17
CA ILE A 34 -9.00 8.08 -9.71
C ILE A 34 -7.76 8.69 -10.37
N ALA A 35 -7.79 8.96 -11.67
CA ALA A 35 -6.68 9.57 -12.38
C ALA A 35 -6.35 10.97 -11.82
N ALA A 36 -7.38 11.78 -11.54
CA ALA A 36 -7.21 13.10 -10.92
C ALA A 36 -6.59 12.98 -9.51
N ALA A 37 -7.08 12.05 -8.68
CA ALA A 37 -6.53 11.83 -7.34
C ALA A 37 -5.05 11.41 -7.39
N LYS A 38 -4.70 10.48 -8.28
CA LYS A 38 -3.31 10.04 -8.51
C LYS A 38 -2.41 11.19 -8.94
N GLN A 39 -2.87 12.08 -9.83
CA GLN A 39 -2.08 13.24 -10.23
C GLN A 39 -1.80 14.19 -9.06
N VAL A 40 -2.79 14.42 -8.19
CA VAL A 40 -2.61 15.26 -7.00
C VAL A 40 -1.59 14.63 -6.05
N GLU A 41 -1.68 13.32 -5.80
CA GLU A 41 -0.76 12.60 -4.93
C GLU A 41 0.68 12.61 -5.48
N ASN A 42 0.86 12.39 -6.79
CA ASN A 42 2.18 12.47 -7.43
C ASN A 42 2.83 13.84 -7.26
N LYS A 43 2.06 14.93 -7.34
CA LYS A 43 2.56 16.29 -7.09
C LYS A 43 2.99 16.47 -5.64
N ARG A 44 2.24 15.92 -4.69
CA ARG A 44 2.60 15.94 -3.25
C ARG A 44 3.91 15.18 -3.02
N TYR A 45 4.04 14.00 -3.61
CA TYR A 45 5.26 13.19 -3.54
C TYR A 45 6.47 13.96 -4.11
N ALA A 46 6.34 14.54 -5.30
CA ALA A 46 7.40 15.35 -5.91
C ALA A 46 7.81 16.54 -5.03
N THR A 47 6.84 17.20 -4.39
CA THR A 47 7.12 18.31 -3.48
C THR A 47 7.88 17.84 -2.24
N LEU A 48 7.46 16.73 -1.64
CA LEU A 48 8.12 16.15 -0.48
C LEU A 48 9.55 15.71 -0.83
N GLN A 49 9.73 15.07 -1.98
CA GLN A 49 11.03 14.68 -2.48
C GLN A 49 11.96 15.89 -2.64
N ALA A 50 11.49 16.97 -3.26
CA ALA A 50 12.27 18.20 -3.42
C ALA A 50 12.67 18.83 -2.07
N GLN A 51 11.77 18.83 -1.08
CA GLN A 51 12.07 19.33 0.26
C GLN A 51 13.15 18.51 0.96
N LEU A 52 13.06 17.18 0.90
CA LEU A 52 14.06 16.29 1.47
C LEU A 52 15.41 16.50 0.79
N THR A 53 15.44 16.51 -0.55
CA THR A 53 16.67 16.77 -1.32
C THR A 53 17.31 18.09 -0.94
N PHE A 54 16.53 19.19 -0.88
CA PHE A 54 17.04 20.48 -0.46
C PHE A 54 17.67 20.43 0.93
N LEU A 55 17.03 19.72 1.86
CA LEU A 55 17.51 19.62 3.24
C LEU A 55 18.80 18.78 3.34
N PHE A 56 18.92 17.72 2.55
CA PHE A 56 20.16 16.94 2.42
C PHE A 56 21.30 17.74 1.79
N GLU A 57 21.05 18.45 0.70
CA GLU A 57 22.05 19.24 -0.02
C GLU A 57 22.50 20.48 0.74
N SER A 58 21.60 21.09 1.51
CA SER A 58 21.93 22.25 2.36
C SER A 58 22.75 21.88 3.60
N GLY A 59 23.08 20.60 3.82
CA GLY A 59 23.89 20.15 4.95
C GLY A 59 23.23 20.37 6.32
N ASN A 60 21.91 20.59 6.35
CA ASN A 60 21.17 20.97 7.56
C ASN A 60 20.75 19.78 8.44
N ILE A 61 21.06 18.53 8.05
CA ILE A 61 20.67 17.30 8.79
C ILE A 61 21.81 16.33 8.98
N LEU A 62 22.80 16.31 8.08
CA LEU A 62 24.00 15.53 8.31
C LEU A 62 24.89 16.35 9.22
N SER A 63 24.74 16.16 10.54
CA SER A 63 25.82 16.44 11.46
C SER A 63 27.07 15.84 10.82
N THR A 64 28.07 16.67 10.50
CA THR A 64 29.38 16.17 10.08
C THR A 64 29.77 15.13 11.10
N CYS A 65 29.79 13.85 10.71
CA CYS A 65 30.36 12.81 11.56
C CYS A 65 31.75 13.35 11.93
N PRO A 66 32.06 13.54 13.22
CA PRO A 66 33.40 14.00 13.58
C PRO A 66 34.35 13.00 12.94
N ALA A 67 35.18 13.48 12.01
CA ALA A 67 36.29 12.70 11.50
C ALA A 67 37.03 12.24 12.75
N SER A 68 37.06 10.92 12.97
CA SER A 68 37.69 10.29 14.12
C SER A 68 39.00 11.02 14.38
N SER A 69 39.05 11.73 15.50
CA SER A 69 40.26 12.41 15.96
C SER A 69 41.35 11.35 16.01
N ASP A 70 42.40 11.61 15.25
CA ASP A 70 43.57 10.74 15.15
C ASP A 70 44.12 10.46 16.56
N GLY A 71 44.63 9.24 16.71
CA GLY A 71 44.65 8.47 17.95
C GLY A 71 45.28 9.15 19.17
N SER A 72 44.70 8.84 20.33
CA SER A 72 45.51 8.62 21.53
C SER A 72 44.79 7.62 22.45
N ASP A 73 45.36 6.42 22.43
CA ASP A 73 45.15 5.29 23.33
C ASP A 73 45.30 5.73 24.80
N GLN A 74 44.43 5.23 25.72
CA GLN A 74 44.81 4.62 27.01
C GLN A 74 43.68 4.58 28.09
N GLU A 75 43.31 3.34 28.42
CA GLU A 75 43.04 2.76 29.76
C GLU A 75 41.66 2.98 30.40
N GLY A 76 40.91 1.89 30.56
CA GLY A 76 39.67 1.88 31.36
C GLY A 76 38.87 0.58 31.24
N ASP A 77 39.50 -0.51 31.66
CA ASP A 77 38.92 -1.83 31.95
C ASP A 77 37.66 -1.75 32.85
N GLU A 78 36.91 -2.86 32.88
CA GLU A 78 35.82 -3.26 33.77
C GLU A 78 34.39 -3.07 33.24
N ASN A 79 33.92 -4.01 32.41
CA ASN A 79 32.86 -4.92 32.87
C ASN A 79 32.71 -6.14 31.94
N ASP A 80 33.31 -7.24 32.38
CA ASP A 80 32.95 -8.62 32.06
C ASP A 80 31.47 -8.90 32.37
N LYS A 81 30.94 -9.98 31.75
CA LYS A 81 29.66 -10.69 31.97
C LYS A 81 28.57 -10.44 30.92
N SER A 82 28.59 -11.27 29.87
CA SER A 82 27.95 -12.59 29.95
C SER A 82 27.84 -13.19 28.55
N ASP A 83 28.67 -14.18 28.29
CA ASP A 83 28.40 -15.18 27.25
C ASP A 83 27.33 -16.14 27.77
N LYS A 84 26.18 -16.22 27.09
CA LYS A 84 25.35 -17.43 27.11
C LYS A 84 24.37 -17.43 25.94
N GLU A 85 24.78 -18.15 24.90
CA GLU A 85 23.93 -18.77 23.90
C GLU A 85 22.71 -19.44 24.56
N SER A 86 21.52 -19.26 23.99
CA SER A 86 20.41 -20.21 24.18
C SER A 86 19.70 -20.38 22.85
N GLU A 87 19.99 -21.52 22.23
CA GLU A 87 19.17 -22.16 21.20
C GLU A 87 17.75 -22.43 21.71
N GLY A 88 16.79 -22.41 20.79
CA GLY A 88 15.64 -23.32 20.77
C GLY A 88 14.51 -23.10 21.77
N ASP A 89 13.36 -22.67 21.25
CA ASP A 89 12.10 -23.32 21.64
C ASP A 89 11.21 -23.47 20.40
N GLU A 90 11.11 -24.72 19.91
CA GLU A 90 10.05 -25.16 19.02
C GLU A 90 8.84 -25.54 19.87
N ASP A 91 7.76 -24.78 19.75
CA ASP A 91 6.40 -25.25 20.02
C ASP A 91 5.50 -24.57 18.96
N GLY A 92 4.80 -25.26 18.06
CA GLY A 92 4.24 -26.58 18.16
C GLY A 92 2.73 -26.49 18.36
N LYS A 93 1.97 -26.84 17.30
CA LYS A 93 0.51 -27.18 17.27
C LYS A 93 -0.45 -25.99 17.17
N SER A 94 -1.56 -26.03 16.44
CA SER A 94 -2.12 -26.97 15.46
C SER A 94 -3.47 -26.37 15.02
N ASN A 95 -3.82 -26.58 13.76
CA ASN A 95 -5.14 -26.53 13.11
C ASN A 95 -6.36 -26.15 13.98
N LYS A 96 -7.11 -25.15 13.50
CA LYS A 96 -8.57 -25.16 13.60
C LYS A 96 -9.18 -24.67 12.30
N GLU A 97 -9.44 -25.63 11.42
CA GLU A 97 -10.43 -25.49 10.35
C GLU A 97 -11.77 -25.18 11.01
N SER A 98 -12.43 -24.10 10.57
CA SER A 98 -13.82 -23.84 10.92
C SER A 98 -14.68 -24.39 9.78
N GLU A 99 -15.31 -25.54 10.02
CA GLU A 99 -16.47 -26.02 9.26
C GLU A 99 -17.57 -24.97 9.30
N GLY A 100 -18.04 -24.57 8.11
CA GLY A 100 -19.31 -23.88 7.91
C GLY A 100 -20.30 -24.91 7.36
N ASP A 101 -21.14 -25.43 8.24
CA ASP A 101 -22.28 -26.29 7.96
C ASP A 101 -23.53 -25.42 8.11
N GLU A 102 -24.25 -25.11 7.03
CA GLU A 102 -25.66 -24.70 7.09
C GLU A 102 -26.41 -25.21 5.84
N GLU A 103 -27.57 -25.79 6.12
CA GLU A 103 -28.53 -26.56 5.30
C GLU A 103 -29.10 -25.85 4.05
#